data_AF-A0A8H7ZDC5-F1
#
_entry.id   AF-A0A8H7ZDC5-F1
#
_cell.length_a   1.000
_cell.length_b   1.000
_cell.length_c   1.000
_cell.angle_alpha   90.00
_cell.angle_beta   90.00
_cell.angle_gamma   90.00
#
_symmetry.space_group_name_H-M   'P 1'
#
loop_
_entity.id
_entity.type
_entity.pdbx_description
1 polymer ?
#
loop_
_entity_poly.entity_id
_entity_poly.type
_entity_poly.pdbx_seq_one_letter_code
_entity_poly.pdbx_strand_id
1 'polypeptide(L)'
;MTTPLEKLRKEVYNNDQVAKIEAKTSVRLISEQGNKMIYEGNYPVEPFKEGARGTYGGDFIAQGINVAWESIGRPDFQPHSVHSYFVKAGSKDSVLRWEVIKVSDSRNFSNRIAMAYQIHTNQLCFTLQCSFTRDNHLEKREADHQKLIASGADIKTVPFQFKRNPNPKFFKYRDSIDDLIYFEHTNGNIAHAVPREIFRKTRNFDMNKIGDEELGFYVKFLDDYNLGKDYVKQSFLGLAFASDSLWLATLVKALGLPVTQKDSDFFRVSLDHTLYFHDLAFDSSSWLYVDYRFLSMGNNRILAVINFYTLEGKAICTAVQEAYGFLPGELVSKSRKLHEKNLGKSSGQQTAKL
;
A
#
# COMPACT_ATOMS: atom_id res chain seq x y z
N MET A 1 6.14 -5.71 -34.26
CA MET A 1 4.94 -5.62 -33.39
C MET A 1 5.34 -4.85 -32.15
N THR A 2 4.51 -3.91 -31.69
CA THR A 2 4.72 -3.18 -30.43
C THR A 2 4.65 -4.16 -29.26
N THR A 3 5.63 -4.12 -28.35
CA THR A 3 5.63 -4.96 -27.14
C THR A 3 4.48 -4.58 -26.19
N PRO A 4 4.03 -5.47 -25.29
CA PRO A 4 2.99 -5.14 -24.32
C PRO A 4 3.32 -3.90 -23.46
N LEU A 5 4.60 -3.72 -23.07
CA LEU A 5 5.03 -2.56 -22.30
C LEU A 5 5.04 -1.26 -23.12
N GLU A 6 5.47 -1.30 -24.37
CA GLU A 6 5.41 -0.14 -25.26
C GLU A 6 3.96 0.27 -25.52
N LYS A 7 3.04 -0.69 -25.61
CA LYS A 7 1.60 -0.43 -25.71
C LYS A 7 1.08 0.30 -24.47
N LEU A 8 1.40 -0.19 -23.26
CA LEU A 8 1.04 0.49 -22.00
C LEU A 8 1.56 1.93 -21.98
N ARG A 9 2.84 2.15 -22.30
CA ARG A 9 3.45 3.49 -22.32
C ARG A 9 2.74 4.42 -23.31
N LYS A 10 2.46 3.93 -24.51
CA LYS A 10 1.80 4.74 -25.55
C LYS A 10 0.36 5.09 -25.19
N GLU A 11 -0.42 4.11 -24.72
CA GLU A 11 -1.88 4.27 -24.55
C GLU A 11 -2.25 4.87 -23.20
N VAL A 12 -1.38 4.74 -22.19
CA VAL A 12 -1.63 5.19 -20.82
C VAL A 12 -0.70 6.32 -20.37
N TYR A 13 0.62 6.20 -20.53
CA TYR A 13 1.55 7.22 -20.02
C TYR A 13 1.76 8.42 -20.93
N ASN A 14 1.60 8.24 -22.24
CA ASN A 14 1.70 9.33 -23.22
C ASN A 14 0.32 9.88 -23.61
N ASN A 15 -0.73 9.56 -22.84
CA ASN A 15 -2.09 9.94 -23.12
C ASN A 15 -2.69 10.68 -21.92
N ASP A 16 -2.81 12.00 -22.03
CA ASP A 16 -3.31 12.86 -20.95
C ASP A 16 -4.85 12.86 -20.85
N GLN A 17 -5.54 11.96 -21.58
CA GLN A 17 -7.01 11.86 -21.60
C GLN A 17 -7.50 10.54 -20.98
N VAL A 18 -6.66 9.85 -20.22
CA VAL A 18 -7.03 8.63 -19.49
C VAL A 18 -6.61 8.71 -18.04
N ALA A 19 -7.46 8.19 -17.16
CA ALA A 19 -7.05 7.88 -15.80
C ALA A 19 -6.10 6.68 -15.80
N LYS A 20 -4.86 6.90 -15.38
CA LYS A 20 -3.77 5.91 -15.44
C LYS A 20 -4.11 4.66 -14.65
N ILE A 21 -4.60 4.79 -13.41
CA ILE A 21 -4.86 3.62 -12.56
C ILE A 21 -6.01 2.78 -13.13
N GLU A 22 -7.08 3.41 -13.62
CA GLU A 22 -8.21 2.72 -14.24
C GLU A 22 -7.73 1.96 -15.48
N ALA A 23 -7.02 2.64 -16.39
CA ALA A 23 -6.55 2.04 -17.62
C ALA A 23 -5.58 0.88 -17.35
N LYS A 24 -4.57 1.08 -16.50
CA LYS A 24 -3.51 0.11 -16.19
C LYS A 24 -4.04 -1.13 -15.47
N THR A 25 -5.03 -0.97 -14.59
CA THR A 25 -5.66 -2.09 -13.88
C THR A 25 -6.81 -2.72 -14.65
N SER A 26 -7.17 -2.19 -15.83
CA SER A 26 -8.31 -2.69 -16.60
C SER A 26 -8.11 -4.15 -17.05
N VAL A 27 -9.21 -4.89 -17.02
CA VAL A 27 -9.29 -6.31 -17.36
C VAL A 27 -10.46 -6.56 -18.31
N ARG A 28 -10.40 -7.66 -19.05
CA ARG A 28 -11.49 -8.19 -19.86
C ARG A 28 -11.91 -9.56 -19.37
N LEU A 29 -13.22 -9.82 -19.31
CA LEU A 29 -13.75 -11.16 -19.04
C LEU A 29 -13.55 -12.03 -20.28
N ILE A 30 -12.96 -13.21 -20.10
CA ILE A 30 -12.74 -14.21 -21.15
C ILE A 30 -13.79 -15.31 -21.10
N SER A 31 -14.08 -15.81 -19.91
CA SER A 31 -15.09 -16.85 -19.71
C SER A 31 -15.64 -16.84 -18.29
N GLU A 32 -16.88 -17.30 -18.16
CA GLU A 32 -17.55 -17.50 -16.89
C GLU A 32 -18.25 -18.86 -16.90
N GLN A 33 -17.96 -19.69 -15.90
CA GLN A 33 -18.54 -21.02 -15.74
C GLN A 33 -18.83 -21.27 -14.27
N GLY A 34 -20.12 -21.25 -13.91
CA GLY A 34 -20.56 -21.44 -12.53
C GLY A 34 -20.00 -20.38 -11.60
N ASN A 35 -19.17 -20.78 -10.63
CA ASN A 35 -18.54 -19.85 -9.69
C ASN A 35 -17.10 -19.44 -10.09
N LYS A 36 -16.65 -19.80 -11.29
CA LYS A 36 -15.30 -19.46 -11.79
C LYS A 36 -15.40 -18.49 -12.96
N MET A 37 -14.55 -17.47 -12.94
CA MET A 37 -14.41 -16.48 -14.00
C MET A 37 -12.94 -16.36 -14.39
N ILE A 38 -12.67 -16.26 -15.69
CA ILE A 38 -11.33 -16.01 -16.22
C ILE A 38 -11.31 -14.61 -16.81
N TYR A 39 -10.37 -13.80 -16.36
CA TYR A 39 -10.10 -12.48 -16.90
C TYR A 39 -8.69 -12.40 -17.46
N GLU A 40 -8.45 -11.43 -18.33
CA GLU A 40 -7.11 -11.05 -18.75
C GLU A 40 -6.89 -9.55 -18.55
N GLY A 41 -5.71 -9.16 -18.08
CA GLY A 41 -5.31 -7.77 -18.05
C GLY A 41 -5.18 -7.20 -19.46
N ASN A 42 -5.54 -5.93 -19.65
CA ASN A 42 -5.35 -5.25 -20.94
C ASN A 42 -3.91 -4.78 -21.15
N TYR A 43 -3.17 -4.60 -20.05
CA TYR A 43 -1.77 -4.17 -20.02
C TYR A 43 -0.94 -5.05 -19.08
N PRO A 44 0.38 -5.17 -19.33
CA PRO A 44 1.26 -5.92 -18.45
C PRO A 44 1.51 -5.19 -17.13
N VAL A 45 1.87 -5.96 -16.11
CA VAL A 45 2.56 -5.43 -14.92
C VAL A 45 3.96 -4.97 -15.32
N GLU A 46 4.56 -4.02 -14.60
CA GLU A 46 5.83 -3.43 -15.02
C GLU A 46 6.83 -3.32 -13.87
N PRO A 47 8.13 -3.27 -14.16
CA PRO A 47 9.14 -3.02 -13.12
C PRO A 47 9.00 -1.61 -12.54
N PHE A 48 9.29 -1.45 -11.25
CA PHE A 48 9.25 -0.14 -10.58
C PHE A 48 10.30 0.87 -11.11
N LYS A 49 11.32 0.36 -11.80
CA LYS A 49 12.31 1.13 -12.56
C LYS A 49 12.91 0.26 -13.66
N GLU A 50 13.47 0.88 -14.68
CA GLU A 50 14.20 0.16 -15.72
C GLU A 50 15.37 -0.66 -15.14
N GLY A 51 15.55 -1.88 -15.64
CA GLY A 51 16.58 -2.82 -15.17
C GLY A 51 16.26 -3.58 -13.87
N ALA A 52 15.12 -3.34 -13.22
CA ALA A 52 14.71 -4.17 -12.08
C ALA A 52 14.41 -5.62 -12.53
N ARG A 53 14.78 -6.59 -11.69
CA ARG A 53 14.63 -8.03 -12.00
C ARG A 53 13.18 -8.52 -12.02
N GLY A 54 12.29 -7.83 -11.33
CA GLY A 54 10.88 -8.20 -11.21
C GLY A 54 9.98 -6.98 -11.38
N THR A 55 8.70 -7.25 -11.50
CA THR A 55 7.64 -6.25 -11.60
C THR A 55 7.25 -5.72 -10.21
N TYR A 56 6.63 -4.55 -10.19
CA TYR A 56 6.22 -3.88 -8.96
C TYR A 56 5.00 -4.59 -8.34
N GLY A 57 5.02 -4.86 -7.04
CA GLY A 57 3.95 -5.62 -6.39
C GLY A 57 2.62 -4.88 -6.33
N GLY A 58 2.65 -3.54 -6.23
CA GLY A 58 1.45 -2.71 -6.30
C GLY A 58 0.64 -2.87 -7.60
N ASP A 59 1.27 -3.26 -8.71
CA ASP A 59 0.54 -3.64 -9.94
C ASP A 59 -0.38 -4.85 -9.71
N PHE A 60 0.15 -5.89 -9.07
CA PHE A 60 -0.59 -7.11 -8.77
C PHE A 60 -1.73 -6.84 -7.80
N ILE A 61 -1.47 -6.08 -6.74
CA ILE A 61 -2.48 -5.77 -5.72
C ILE A 61 -3.61 -4.96 -6.35
N ALA A 62 -3.30 -3.88 -7.08
CA ALA A 62 -4.32 -3.02 -7.68
C ALA A 62 -5.12 -3.76 -8.76
N GLN A 63 -4.47 -4.43 -9.72
CA GLN A 63 -5.20 -5.18 -10.74
C GLN A 63 -5.97 -6.37 -10.16
N GLY A 64 -5.45 -7.02 -9.11
CA GLY A 64 -6.09 -8.11 -8.39
C GLY A 64 -7.34 -7.68 -7.62
N ILE A 65 -7.32 -6.52 -6.97
CA ILE A 65 -8.52 -5.92 -6.39
C ILE A 65 -9.51 -5.58 -7.50
N ASN A 66 -9.05 -4.96 -8.60
CA ASN A 66 -9.93 -4.57 -9.69
C ASN A 66 -10.66 -5.78 -10.31
N VAL A 67 -9.94 -6.87 -10.62
CA VAL A 67 -10.56 -8.07 -11.19
C VAL A 67 -11.56 -8.71 -10.24
N ALA A 68 -11.24 -8.77 -8.93
CA ALA A 68 -12.18 -9.24 -7.93
C ALA A 68 -13.42 -8.33 -7.86
N TRP A 69 -13.24 -7.01 -8.00
CA TRP A 69 -14.32 -6.03 -7.97
C TRP A 69 -15.20 -6.09 -9.22
N GLU A 70 -14.62 -6.22 -10.42
CA GLU A 70 -15.39 -6.46 -11.65
C GLU A 70 -16.24 -7.74 -11.53
N SER A 71 -15.69 -8.79 -10.91
CA SER A 71 -16.37 -10.09 -10.75
C SER A 71 -17.53 -10.11 -9.75
N ILE A 72 -17.74 -9.05 -8.97
CA ILE A 72 -18.90 -8.98 -8.08
C ILE A 72 -20.13 -8.44 -8.77
N GLY A 73 -19.98 -7.59 -9.79
CA GLY A 73 -21.12 -7.01 -10.54
C GLY A 73 -22.12 -6.23 -9.68
N ARG A 74 -21.72 -5.74 -8.50
CA ARG A 74 -22.58 -5.04 -7.54
C ARG A 74 -22.02 -3.63 -7.27
N PRO A 75 -22.66 -2.56 -7.77
CA PRO A 75 -22.09 -1.21 -7.76
C PRO A 75 -21.95 -0.63 -6.34
N ASP A 76 -22.84 -1.01 -5.42
CA ASP A 76 -22.82 -0.49 -4.05
C ASP A 76 -21.80 -1.17 -3.14
N PHE A 77 -20.99 -2.09 -3.65
CA PHE A 77 -20.02 -2.86 -2.88
C PHE A 77 -18.61 -2.37 -3.15
N GLN A 78 -17.85 -2.15 -2.08
CA GLN A 78 -16.45 -1.73 -2.15
C GLN A 78 -15.57 -2.67 -1.31
N PRO A 79 -14.27 -2.79 -1.63
CA PRO A 79 -13.33 -3.56 -0.82
C PRO A 79 -13.29 -3.04 0.62
N HIS A 80 -13.30 -3.94 1.59
CA HIS A 80 -12.98 -3.58 2.98
C HIS A 80 -11.78 -4.36 3.52
N SER A 81 -11.44 -5.51 2.91
CA SER A 81 -10.24 -6.27 3.28
C SER A 81 -9.67 -7.03 2.10
N VAL A 82 -8.35 -7.06 2.01
CA VAL A 82 -7.59 -7.79 0.99
C VAL A 82 -6.46 -8.53 1.69
N HIS A 83 -6.28 -9.81 1.36
CA HIS A 83 -5.12 -10.60 1.76
C HIS A 83 -4.47 -11.16 0.51
N SER A 84 -3.14 -11.08 0.41
CA SER A 84 -2.45 -11.51 -0.82
C SER A 84 -1.07 -12.06 -0.57
N TYR A 85 -0.61 -12.95 -1.46
CA TYR A 85 0.74 -13.52 -1.43
C TYR A 85 1.43 -13.35 -2.78
N PHE A 86 2.69 -12.93 -2.73
CA PHE A 86 3.59 -12.91 -3.89
C PHE A 86 4.27 -14.28 -4.03
N VAL A 87 3.91 -15.02 -5.07
CA VAL A 87 4.36 -16.41 -5.30
C VAL A 87 5.60 -16.43 -6.18
N LYS A 88 5.61 -15.64 -7.26
CA LYS A 88 6.74 -15.51 -8.20
C LYS A 88 6.82 -14.10 -8.76
N ALA A 89 8.03 -13.70 -9.14
CA ALA A 89 8.24 -12.44 -9.85
C ALA A 89 7.44 -12.41 -11.16
N GLY A 90 6.68 -11.34 -11.38
CA GLY A 90 6.00 -11.12 -12.65
C GLY A 90 6.94 -10.62 -13.74
N SER A 91 6.46 -10.69 -14.99
CA SER A 91 7.17 -10.20 -16.17
C SER A 91 6.34 -9.18 -16.95
N LYS A 92 7.05 -8.20 -17.53
CA LYS A 92 6.50 -7.19 -18.45
C LYS A 92 6.21 -7.72 -19.86
N ASP A 93 6.61 -8.96 -20.15
CA ASP A 93 6.59 -9.52 -21.52
C ASP A 93 5.21 -10.07 -21.92
N SER A 94 4.29 -10.23 -20.97
CA SER A 94 2.87 -10.49 -21.27
C SER A 94 1.97 -9.90 -20.21
N VAL A 95 0.67 -9.84 -20.52
CA VAL A 95 -0.37 -9.56 -19.51
C VAL A 95 -0.57 -10.76 -18.58
N LEU A 96 -1.34 -10.53 -17.51
CA LEU A 96 -1.77 -11.56 -16.57
C LEU A 96 -3.12 -12.15 -17.00
N ARG A 97 -3.27 -13.48 -16.86
CA ARG A 97 -4.56 -14.17 -16.77
C ARG A 97 -4.94 -14.25 -15.31
N TRP A 98 -6.16 -13.88 -14.97
CA TRP A 98 -6.71 -13.99 -13.63
C TRP A 98 -7.77 -15.07 -13.59
N GLU A 99 -7.62 -16.01 -12.66
CA GLU A 99 -8.65 -17.00 -12.35
C GLU A 99 -9.33 -16.58 -11.05
N VAL A 100 -10.60 -16.19 -11.15
CA VAL A 100 -11.39 -15.68 -10.04
C VAL A 100 -12.43 -16.71 -9.63
N ILE A 101 -12.50 -17.00 -8.33
CA ILE A 101 -13.50 -17.86 -7.70
C ILE A 101 -14.46 -16.98 -6.89
N LYS A 102 -15.74 -17.03 -7.24
CA LYS A 102 -16.83 -16.54 -6.41
C LYS A 102 -17.01 -17.47 -5.21
N VAL A 103 -16.63 -16.98 -4.04
CA VAL A 103 -16.77 -17.71 -2.76
C VAL A 103 -18.18 -17.53 -2.22
N SER A 104 -18.66 -16.29 -2.14
CA SER A 104 -20.02 -15.98 -1.68
C SER A 104 -20.49 -14.61 -2.13
N ASP A 105 -21.81 -14.47 -2.28
CA ASP A 105 -22.52 -13.19 -2.37
C ASP A 105 -23.68 -13.21 -1.38
N SER A 106 -23.52 -12.49 -0.27
CA SER A 106 -24.54 -12.33 0.76
C SER A 106 -25.17 -10.93 0.68
N ARG A 107 -26.13 -10.65 1.57
CA ARG A 107 -26.77 -9.34 1.65
C ARG A 107 -25.76 -8.20 1.88
N ASN A 108 -24.80 -8.39 2.78
CA ASN A 108 -23.89 -7.33 3.23
C ASN A 108 -22.43 -7.52 2.80
N PHE A 109 -22.06 -8.74 2.41
CA PHE A 109 -20.68 -9.08 2.05
C PHE A 109 -20.60 -9.92 0.77
N SER A 110 -19.57 -9.69 -0.02
CA SER A 110 -19.20 -10.51 -1.19
C SER A 110 -17.73 -10.90 -1.07
N ASN A 111 -17.40 -12.16 -1.35
CA ASN A 111 -16.03 -12.67 -1.20
C ASN A 111 -15.54 -13.28 -2.51
N ARG A 112 -14.29 -12.97 -2.86
CA ARG A 112 -13.61 -13.46 -4.07
C ARG A 112 -12.21 -13.94 -3.72
N ILE A 113 -11.78 -15.01 -4.38
CA ILE A 113 -10.37 -15.43 -4.46
C ILE A 113 -9.94 -15.21 -5.91
N ALA A 114 -8.76 -14.64 -6.14
CA ALA A 114 -8.19 -14.39 -7.45
C ALA A 114 -6.75 -14.93 -7.50
N MET A 115 -6.39 -15.57 -8.60
CA MET A 115 -5.06 -16.12 -8.84
C MET A 115 -4.52 -15.56 -10.15
N ALA A 116 -3.34 -14.94 -10.11
CA ALA A 116 -2.72 -14.29 -11.25
C ALA A 116 -1.65 -15.20 -11.88
N TYR A 117 -1.86 -15.54 -13.15
CA TYR A 117 -0.94 -16.34 -13.94
C TYR A 117 -0.32 -15.49 -15.04
N GLN A 118 0.99 -15.59 -15.21
CA GLN A 118 1.65 -14.99 -16.36
C GLN A 118 1.29 -15.78 -17.64
N ILE A 119 0.63 -15.15 -18.62
CA ILE A 119 0.09 -15.88 -19.80
C ILE A 119 1.17 -16.67 -20.55
N HIS A 120 2.31 -16.05 -20.87
CA HIS A 120 3.32 -16.69 -21.72
C HIS A 120 4.04 -17.88 -21.06
N THR A 121 4.04 -17.98 -19.73
CA THR A 121 4.68 -19.10 -19.00
C THR A 121 3.69 -19.99 -18.25
N ASN A 122 2.42 -19.57 -18.14
CA ASN A 122 1.40 -20.18 -17.30
C ASN A 122 1.81 -20.36 -15.83
N GLN A 123 2.72 -19.52 -15.30
CA GLN A 123 3.18 -19.59 -13.92
C GLN A 123 2.29 -18.74 -13.01
N LEU A 124 1.87 -19.30 -11.87
CA LEU A 124 1.21 -18.56 -10.81
C LEU A 124 2.21 -17.57 -10.17
N CYS A 125 1.88 -16.28 -10.24
CA CYS A 125 2.70 -15.20 -9.72
C CYS A 125 2.14 -14.62 -8.42
N PHE A 126 0.82 -14.62 -8.25
CA PHE A 126 0.17 -13.90 -7.14
C PHE A 126 -1.17 -14.53 -6.79
N THR A 127 -1.51 -14.53 -5.50
CA THR A 127 -2.84 -14.92 -5.02
C THR A 127 -3.43 -13.80 -4.19
N LEU A 128 -4.75 -13.65 -4.25
CA LEU A 128 -5.48 -12.59 -3.56
C LEU A 128 -6.84 -13.11 -3.09
N GLN A 129 -7.23 -12.74 -1.88
CA GLN A 129 -8.58 -12.88 -1.38
C GLN A 129 -9.09 -11.49 -1.00
N CYS A 130 -10.25 -11.12 -1.55
CA CYS A 130 -10.85 -9.82 -1.33
C CYS A 130 -12.28 -9.98 -0.82
N SER A 131 -12.59 -9.24 0.23
CA SER A 131 -13.93 -9.11 0.79
C SER A 131 -14.46 -7.71 0.54
N PHE A 132 -15.72 -7.66 0.10
CA PHE A 132 -16.43 -6.46 -0.28
C PHE A 132 -17.65 -6.29 0.62
N THR A 133 -18.00 -5.05 0.92
CA THR A 133 -19.19 -4.71 1.70
C THR A 133 -19.92 -3.53 1.10
N ARG A 134 -21.22 -3.43 1.37
CA ARG A 134 -22.04 -2.26 1.00
C ARG A 134 -22.08 -1.15 2.06
N ASP A 135 -21.63 -1.47 3.27
CA ASP A 135 -21.79 -0.61 4.44
C ASP A 135 -20.41 -0.32 5.08
N ASN A 136 -19.60 0.54 4.44
CA ASN A 136 -18.29 0.99 4.95
C ASN A 136 -18.09 2.51 4.88
N HIS A 137 -19.17 3.29 4.93
CA HIS A 137 -19.14 4.75 4.80
C HIS A 137 -19.61 5.41 6.10
N LEU A 138 -18.68 5.99 6.87
CA LEU A 138 -18.97 6.47 8.22
C LEU A 138 -20.00 7.61 8.25
N GLU A 139 -19.86 8.60 7.37
CA GLU A 139 -20.77 9.75 7.33
C GLU A 139 -22.21 9.35 6.96
N LYS A 140 -22.36 8.45 5.97
CA LYS A 140 -23.64 7.84 5.63
C LYS A 140 -24.23 7.07 6.83
N ARG A 141 -23.40 6.30 7.54
CA ARG A 141 -23.85 5.56 8.73
C ARG A 141 -24.33 6.51 9.83
N GLU A 142 -23.65 7.64 10.03
CA GLU A 142 -24.10 8.68 10.95
C GLU A 142 -25.43 9.30 10.48
N ALA A 143 -25.53 9.67 9.21
CA ALA A 143 -26.75 10.25 8.65
C ALA A 143 -27.96 9.28 8.74
N ASP A 144 -27.75 8.00 8.47
CA ASP A 144 -28.79 6.96 8.59
C ASP A 144 -29.22 6.77 10.04
N HIS A 145 -28.28 6.84 11.00
CA HIS A 145 -28.58 6.82 12.42
C HIS A 145 -29.40 8.05 12.87
N GLN A 146 -29.05 9.26 12.42
CA GLN A 146 -29.84 10.46 12.72
C GLN A 146 -31.27 10.38 12.17
N LYS A 147 -31.45 9.80 10.98
CA LYS A 147 -32.79 9.54 10.42
C LYS A 147 -33.59 8.53 11.24
N LEU A 148 -32.94 7.50 11.79
CA LEU A 148 -33.59 6.52 12.67
C LEU A 148 -34.03 7.16 14.00
N ILE A 149 -33.20 8.03 14.58
CA ILE A 149 -33.60 8.83 15.75
C ILE A 149 -34.84 9.66 15.42
N ALA A 150 -34.80 10.40 14.30
CA ALA A 150 -35.89 11.29 13.91
C ALA A 150 -37.22 10.57 13.61
N SER A 151 -37.17 9.31 13.16
CA SER A 151 -38.37 8.51 12.88
C SER A 151 -39.00 7.89 14.13
N GLY A 152 -38.33 7.96 15.29
CA GLY A 152 -38.77 7.27 16.50
C GLY A 152 -38.67 5.74 16.41
N ALA A 153 -37.93 5.21 15.43
CA ALA A 153 -37.70 3.78 15.30
C ALA A 153 -36.82 3.26 16.45
N ASP A 154 -36.96 1.97 16.76
CA ASP A 154 -36.11 1.29 17.73
C ASP A 154 -34.65 1.22 17.22
N ILE A 155 -33.72 1.82 17.96
CA ILE A 155 -32.30 1.93 17.58
C ILE A 155 -31.53 0.73 18.14
N LYS A 156 -31.21 -0.20 17.25
CA LYS A 156 -30.46 -1.42 17.61
C LYS A 156 -28.94 -1.23 17.62
N THR A 157 -28.42 -0.32 16.82
CA THR A 157 -26.99 -0.06 16.70
C THR A 157 -26.72 1.42 16.49
N VAL A 158 -25.63 1.90 17.08
CA VAL A 158 -25.16 3.28 16.94
C VAL A 158 -23.85 3.32 16.13
N PRO A 159 -23.60 4.38 15.36
CA PRO A 159 -22.29 4.64 14.76
C PRO A 159 -21.28 4.94 15.87
N PHE A 160 -20.41 3.97 16.17
CA PHE A 160 -19.34 4.12 17.15
C PHE A 160 -18.02 3.75 16.51
N GLN A 161 -16.98 4.55 16.76
CA GLN A 161 -15.64 4.30 16.26
C GLN A 161 -14.59 4.70 17.29
N PHE A 162 -13.47 3.98 17.27
CA PHE A 162 -12.20 4.41 17.86
C PHE A 162 -11.12 4.15 16.81
N LYS A 163 -10.16 5.07 16.68
CA LYS A 163 -9.03 4.93 15.76
C LYS A 163 -7.77 5.45 16.42
N ARG A 164 -6.62 4.90 16.03
CA ARG A 164 -5.32 5.42 16.45
C ARG A 164 -5.06 6.72 15.71
N ASN A 165 -4.71 7.78 16.44
CA ASN A 165 -4.27 9.04 15.84
C ASN A 165 -2.96 8.84 15.07
N PRO A 166 -2.70 9.65 14.02
CA PRO A 166 -1.39 9.64 13.38
C PRO A 166 -0.30 10.07 14.37
N ASN A 167 0.93 9.62 14.14
CA ASN A 167 2.06 9.92 15.01
C ASN A 167 2.40 11.44 15.03
N PRO A 168 3.19 11.94 15.99
CA PRO A 168 3.49 13.38 16.12
C PRO A 168 4.11 14.04 14.88
N LYS A 169 4.79 13.28 14.01
CA LYS A 169 5.39 13.83 12.77
C LYS A 169 4.32 14.29 11.77
N PHE A 170 3.12 13.73 11.82
CA PHE A 170 1.98 14.22 11.04
C PHE A 170 1.74 15.71 11.34
N PHE A 171 1.44 16.03 12.60
CA PHE A 171 1.14 17.39 13.03
C PHE A 171 2.31 18.36 12.81
N LYS A 172 3.55 17.85 12.89
CA LYS A 172 4.75 18.64 12.63
C LYS A 172 4.87 19.09 11.17
N TYR A 173 4.39 18.30 10.21
CA TYR A 173 4.70 18.48 8.79
C TYR A 173 3.49 18.71 7.89
N ARG A 174 2.26 18.45 8.36
CA ARG A 174 1.05 18.48 7.52
C ARG A 174 0.77 19.84 6.88
N ASP A 175 1.17 20.91 7.57
CA ASP A 175 0.95 22.30 7.14
C ASP A 175 2.16 22.86 6.37
N SER A 176 3.19 22.04 6.12
CA SER A 176 4.44 22.41 5.45
C SER A 176 4.95 21.28 4.54
N ILE A 177 4.04 20.57 3.85
CA ILE A 177 4.38 19.42 3.00
C ILE A 177 5.30 19.83 1.85
N ASP A 178 5.10 21.03 1.29
CA ASP A 178 5.87 21.55 0.16
C ASP A 178 7.34 21.84 0.50
N ASP A 179 7.68 21.97 1.79
CA ASP A 179 9.06 22.16 2.27
C ASP A 179 9.83 20.83 2.41
N LEU A 180 9.14 19.70 2.29
CA LEU A 180 9.72 18.37 2.40
C LEU A 180 10.45 17.98 1.11
N ILE A 181 11.21 16.89 1.17
CA ILE A 181 11.88 16.37 -0.02
C ILE A 181 10.83 15.68 -0.89
N TYR A 182 10.54 16.27 -2.04
CA TYR A 182 9.69 15.70 -3.08
C TYR A 182 10.48 14.78 -3.99
N PHE A 183 9.92 13.60 -4.29
CA PHE A 183 10.38 12.79 -5.42
C PHE A 183 9.27 11.86 -5.90
N GLU A 184 9.42 11.41 -7.15
CA GLU A 184 8.52 10.47 -7.80
C GLU A 184 9.24 9.14 -8.04
N HIS A 185 8.50 8.04 -8.02
CA HIS A 185 9.02 6.74 -8.40
C HIS A 185 7.93 5.81 -8.96
N THR A 186 8.31 4.57 -9.29
CA THR A 186 7.44 3.58 -9.93
C THR A 186 6.84 4.16 -11.21
N ASN A 187 7.74 4.56 -12.12
CA ASN A 187 7.42 5.13 -13.44
C ASN A 187 6.53 6.38 -13.39
N GLY A 188 6.71 7.23 -12.37
CA GLY A 188 5.96 8.49 -12.24
C GLY A 188 4.51 8.31 -11.78
N ASN A 189 4.16 7.15 -11.21
CA ASN A 189 2.81 6.90 -10.68
C ASN A 189 2.65 7.31 -9.21
N ILE A 190 3.75 7.48 -8.47
CA ILE A 190 3.71 7.77 -7.03
C ILE A 190 4.64 8.94 -6.72
N ALA A 191 4.13 9.91 -5.97
CA ALA A 191 4.90 10.98 -5.37
C ALA A 191 5.02 10.79 -3.86
N HIS A 192 6.17 11.19 -3.32
CA HIS A 192 6.43 11.25 -1.89
C HIS A 192 6.89 12.63 -1.46
N ALA A 193 6.49 13.03 -0.25
CA ALA A 193 7.03 14.17 0.45
C ALA A 193 7.61 13.69 1.78
N VAL A 194 8.94 13.67 1.87
CA VAL A 194 9.69 12.98 2.93
C VAL A 194 10.45 13.96 3.83
N PRO A 195 10.32 13.85 5.16
CA PRO A 195 11.12 14.63 6.10
C PRO A 195 12.63 14.46 5.91
N ARG A 196 13.37 15.59 5.89
CA ARG A 196 14.84 15.61 5.77
C ARG A 196 15.57 14.79 6.83
N GLU A 197 14.93 14.56 7.99
CA GLU A 197 15.46 13.74 9.08
C GLU A 197 15.62 12.25 8.74
N ILE A 198 14.90 11.73 7.74
CA ILE A 198 15.06 10.35 7.26
C ILE A 198 16.43 10.14 6.59
N PHE A 199 16.99 11.20 6.02
CA PHE A 199 18.32 11.19 5.39
C PHE A 199 19.45 11.53 6.37
N ARG A 200 19.12 11.70 7.65
CA ARG A 200 20.10 11.97 8.73
C ARG A 200 20.20 10.77 9.65
N LYS A 201 21.39 10.58 10.20
CA LYS A 201 21.66 9.59 11.25
C LYS A 201 20.79 9.86 12.49
N THR A 202 20.20 8.82 13.07
CA THR A 202 19.36 8.94 14.25
C THR A 202 20.20 9.27 15.49
N ARG A 203 19.80 10.33 16.21
CA ARG A 203 20.39 10.68 17.51
C ARG A 203 19.75 9.83 18.59
N ASN A 204 20.51 9.46 19.62
CA ASN A 204 20.02 8.65 20.75
C ASN A 204 19.38 7.32 20.32
N PHE A 205 19.86 6.75 19.21
CA PHE A 205 19.40 5.47 18.68
C PHE A 205 19.61 4.33 19.68
N ASP A 206 18.56 3.55 19.89
CA ASP A 206 18.51 2.34 20.72
C ASP A 206 18.01 1.17 19.87
N MET A 207 18.85 0.15 19.67
CA MET A 207 18.48 -1.03 18.90
C MET A 207 17.34 -1.83 19.55
N ASN A 208 17.18 -1.75 20.87
CA ASN A 208 16.15 -2.51 21.57
C ASN A 208 14.74 -1.92 21.38
N LYS A 209 14.65 -0.73 20.77
CA LYS A 209 13.39 0.01 20.55
C LYS A 209 13.00 0.14 19.09
N ILE A 210 13.73 -0.52 18.16
CA ILE A 210 13.42 -0.45 16.72
C ILE A 210 11.95 -0.79 16.46
N GLY A 211 11.40 -1.77 17.19
CA GLY A 211 10.01 -2.20 17.11
C GLY A 211 8.96 -1.13 17.46
N ASP A 212 9.35 -0.17 18.29
CA ASP A 212 8.48 0.86 18.85
C ASP A 212 8.56 2.18 18.07
N GLU A 213 9.57 2.33 17.21
CA GLU A 213 9.84 3.56 16.48
C GLU A 213 8.92 3.71 15.26
N GLU A 214 8.20 4.82 15.24
CA GLU A 214 7.31 5.19 14.14
C GLU A 214 8.04 6.04 13.12
N LEU A 215 7.87 5.69 11.86
CA LEU A 215 8.32 6.44 10.72
C LEU A 215 7.09 7.03 10.02
N GLY A 216 7.27 8.15 9.35
CA GLY A 216 6.18 8.71 8.58
C GLY A 216 6.59 9.80 7.60
N PHE A 217 5.80 9.88 6.54
CA PHE A 217 5.96 10.75 5.39
C PHE A 217 4.63 10.79 4.61
N TYR A 218 4.55 11.60 3.57
CA TYR A 218 3.33 11.71 2.75
C TYR A 218 3.52 11.01 1.40
N VAL A 219 2.44 10.40 0.92
CA VAL A 219 2.38 9.72 -0.38
C VAL A 219 1.11 10.15 -1.12
N LYS A 220 1.18 10.20 -2.45
CA LYS A 220 -0.01 10.26 -3.30
C LYS A 220 0.22 9.52 -4.61
N PHE A 221 -0.86 9.03 -5.20
CA PHE A 221 -0.85 8.50 -6.56
C PHE A 221 -0.99 9.64 -7.58
N LEU A 222 -0.21 9.62 -8.64
CA LEU A 222 -0.14 10.71 -9.63
C LEU A 222 -1.05 10.46 -10.82
N ASP A 223 -2.29 10.87 -10.71
CA ASP A 223 -3.33 10.65 -11.71
C ASP A 223 -4.46 11.69 -11.61
N ASP A 224 -5.23 11.82 -12.68
CA ASP A 224 -6.48 12.61 -12.68
C ASP A 224 -7.67 11.66 -12.71
N TYR A 225 -8.27 11.41 -11.54
CA TYR A 225 -9.39 10.48 -11.42
C TYR A 225 -10.68 10.98 -12.08
N ASN A 226 -10.77 12.26 -12.48
CA ASN A 226 -11.93 12.76 -13.22
C ASN A 226 -12.00 12.23 -14.65
N LEU A 227 -10.89 11.72 -15.18
CA LEU A 227 -10.82 11.09 -16.50
C LEU A 227 -11.36 9.64 -16.49
N GLY A 228 -11.47 9.02 -15.30
CA GLY A 228 -12.02 7.69 -15.14
C GLY A 228 -13.53 7.68 -14.91
N LYS A 229 -14.12 6.48 -14.90
CA LYS A 229 -15.57 6.26 -14.80
C LYS A 229 -16.07 6.21 -13.36
N ASP A 230 -15.21 5.83 -12.44
CA ASP A 230 -15.54 5.66 -11.02
C ASP A 230 -14.41 6.22 -10.15
N TYR A 231 -14.62 7.43 -9.64
CA TYR A 231 -13.64 8.14 -8.81
C TYR A 231 -13.31 7.39 -7.52
N VAL A 232 -14.31 6.77 -6.88
CA VAL A 232 -14.13 6.02 -5.63
C VAL A 232 -13.27 4.81 -5.91
N LYS A 233 -13.61 4.04 -6.94
CA LYS A 233 -12.83 2.87 -7.34
C LYS A 233 -11.39 3.23 -7.66
N GLN A 234 -11.16 4.31 -8.39
CA GLN A 234 -9.82 4.79 -8.69
C GLN A 234 -9.02 5.15 -7.43
N SER A 235 -9.66 5.77 -6.43
CA SER A 235 -9.04 6.07 -5.13
C SER A 235 -8.61 4.81 -4.38
N PHE A 236 -9.44 3.76 -4.38
CA PHE A 236 -9.08 2.48 -3.79
C PHE A 236 -7.91 1.80 -4.50
N LEU A 237 -7.95 1.78 -5.83
CA LEU A 237 -6.91 1.15 -6.65
C LEU A 237 -5.58 1.93 -6.57
N GLY A 238 -5.63 3.26 -6.52
CA GLY A 238 -4.46 4.12 -6.36
C GLY A 238 -3.80 3.94 -4.99
N LEU A 239 -4.60 3.90 -3.91
CA LEU A 239 -4.08 3.58 -2.58
C LEU A 239 -3.49 2.17 -2.53
N ALA A 240 -4.18 1.17 -3.09
CA ALA A 240 -3.68 -0.19 -3.15
C ALA A 240 -2.33 -0.27 -3.88
N PHE A 241 -2.19 0.41 -5.02
CA PHE A 241 -0.93 0.50 -5.77
C PHE A 241 0.17 1.18 -4.95
N ALA A 242 -0.13 2.33 -4.32
CA ALA A 242 0.83 3.09 -3.54
C ALA A 242 1.23 2.38 -2.23
N SER A 243 0.36 1.51 -1.70
CA SER A 243 0.57 0.84 -0.42
C SER A 243 1.72 -0.15 -0.39
N ASP A 244 2.23 -0.61 -1.54
CA ASP A 244 3.41 -1.50 -1.65
C ASP A 244 4.72 -0.72 -1.94
N SER A 245 4.71 0.61 -1.76
CA SER A 245 5.87 1.46 -2.07
C SER A 245 6.74 1.81 -0.86
N LEU A 246 8.05 1.97 -1.11
CA LEU A 246 9.09 2.56 -0.25
C LEU A 246 9.36 1.97 1.15
N TRP A 247 8.45 1.24 1.78
CA TRP A 247 8.59 0.83 3.18
C TRP A 247 9.90 0.12 3.44
N LEU A 248 10.22 -0.91 2.67
CA LEU A 248 11.39 -1.74 2.95
C LEU A 248 12.73 -1.01 2.74
N ALA A 249 12.79 0.01 1.89
CA ALA A 249 13.99 0.82 1.71
C ALA A 249 14.33 1.65 2.96
N THR A 250 13.31 1.98 3.74
CA THR A 250 13.44 2.77 4.97
C THR A 250 13.77 1.94 6.21
N LEU A 251 13.89 0.61 6.09
CA LEU A 251 14.41 -0.25 7.16
C LEU A 251 15.78 0.25 7.66
N VAL A 252 16.59 0.80 6.76
CA VAL A 252 17.87 1.45 7.08
C VAL A 252 17.70 2.57 8.10
N LYS A 253 16.62 3.35 7.99
CA LYS A 253 16.30 4.42 8.94
C LYS A 253 15.89 3.88 10.30
N ALA A 254 15.09 2.81 10.32
CA ALA A 254 14.72 2.11 11.55
C ALA A 254 15.97 1.56 12.28
N LEU A 255 17.01 1.17 11.53
CA LEU A 255 18.32 0.75 12.05
C LEU A 255 19.22 1.93 12.48
N GLY A 256 18.68 3.16 12.53
CA GLY A 256 19.36 4.36 13.01
C GLY A 256 20.28 5.03 12.00
N LEU A 257 20.37 4.50 10.77
CA LEU A 257 21.27 4.96 9.74
C LEU A 257 20.55 5.91 8.76
N PRO A 258 21.27 6.84 8.11
CA PRO A 258 20.68 7.66 7.06
C PRO A 258 20.30 6.80 5.85
N VAL A 259 19.15 7.07 5.24
CA VAL A 259 18.75 6.42 3.97
C VAL A 259 19.65 6.96 2.86
N THR A 260 20.59 6.14 2.39
CA THR A 260 21.47 6.47 1.25
C THR A 260 21.28 5.41 0.17
N GLN A 261 21.61 5.75 -1.09
CA GLN A 261 21.53 4.78 -2.18
C GLN A 261 22.32 3.49 -1.89
N LYS A 262 23.52 3.63 -1.29
CA LYS A 262 24.38 2.49 -0.94
C LYS A 262 23.79 1.65 0.19
N ASP A 263 23.37 2.27 1.29
CA ASP A 263 22.91 1.52 2.46
C ASP A 263 21.51 0.90 2.24
N SER A 264 20.72 1.47 1.32
CA SER A 264 19.41 0.94 0.92
C SER A 264 19.47 -0.06 -0.24
N ASP A 265 20.67 -0.41 -0.74
CA ASP A 265 20.86 -1.40 -1.79
C ASP A 265 21.16 -2.79 -1.18
N PHE A 266 20.10 -3.45 -0.72
CA PHE A 266 20.15 -4.82 -0.22
C PHE A 266 18.95 -5.61 -0.71
N PHE A 267 19.13 -6.92 -0.83
CA PHE A 267 18.09 -7.81 -1.34
C PHE A 267 16.88 -7.83 -0.40
N ARG A 268 15.70 -7.64 -0.99
CA ARG A 268 14.40 -7.77 -0.34
C ARG A 268 13.31 -8.06 -1.37
N VAL A 269 12.30 -8.79 -0.95
CA VAL A 269 11.10 -9.11 -1.74
C VAL A 269 9.89 -9.19 -0.82
N SER A 270 8.74 -8.68 -1.27
CA SER A 270 7.47 -8.83 -0.55
C SER A 270 7.05 -10.30 -0.53
N LEU A 271 6.58 -10.81 0.61
CA LEU A 271 6.02 -12.16 0.73
C LEU A 271 4.50 -12.14 0.65
N ASP A 272 3.89 -11.23 1.41
CA ASP A 272 2.47 -10.99 1.44
C ASP A 272 2.17 -9.48 1.42
N HIS A 273 0.89 -9.14 1.31
CA HIS A 273 0.39 -7.79 1.58
C HIS A 273 -1.09 -7.85 1.92
N THR A 274 -1.45 -7.28 3.06
CA THR A 274 -2.83 -7.25 3.56
C THR A 274 -3.27 -5.80 3.70
N LEU A 275 -4.49 -5.48 3.25
CA LEU A 275 -5.09 -4.15 3.36
C LEU A 275 -6.44 -4.26 4.06
N TYR A 276 -6.72 -3.34 4.98
CA TYR A 276 -8.02 -3.14 5.62
C TYR A 276 -8.46 -1.70 5.38
N PHE A 277 -9.49 -1.52 4.55
CA PHE A 277 -10.05 -0.20 4.26
C PHE A 277 -11.12 0.14 5.30
N HIS A 278 -10.91 1.25 6.02
CA HIS A 278 -11.73 1.66 7.17
C HIS A 278 -12.83 2.65 6.82
N ASP A 279 -12.80 3.23 5.61
CA ASP A 279 -13.80 4.14 5.10
C ASP A 279 -13.74 4.17 3.56
N LEU A 280 -14.84 4.57 2.92
CA LEU A 280 -14.91 4.80 1.47
C LEU A 280 -14.51 6.22 1.06
N ALA A 281 -14.70 7.19 1.96
CA ALA A 281 -14.49 8.60 1.65
C ALA A 281 -13.02 8.99 1.86
N PHE A 282 -12.22 8.80 0.81
CA PHE A 282 -10.86 9.29 0.67
C PHE A 282 -10.46 9.42 -0.81
N ASP A 283 -9.44 10.23 -1.06
CA ASP A 283 -8.85 10.42 -2.39
C ASP A 283 -7.35 10.10 -2.30
N SER A 284 -6.90 9.08 -3.03
CA SER A 284 -5.48 8.71 -3.07
C SER A 284 -4.64 9.52 -4.06
N SER A 285 -5.26 10.38 -4.88
CA SER A 285 -4.56 11.38 -5.70
C SER A 285 -4.18 12.63 -4.90
N SER A 286 -4.82 12.84 -3.75
CA SER A 286 -4.43 13.79 -2.73
C SER A 286 -3.34 13.24 -1.79
N TRP A 287 -2.63 14.14 -1.09
CA TRP A 287 -1.62 13.73 -0.11
C TRP A 287 -2.26 12.92 1.03
N LEU A 288 -1.74 11.71 1.24
CA LEU A 288 -2.05 10.87 2.37
C LEU A 288 -0.82 10.78 3.27
N TYR A 289 -1.02 10.92 4.58
CA TYR A 289 0.04 10.65 5.54
C TYR A 289 0.15 9.16 5.77
N VAL A 290 1.38 8.67 5.75
CA VAL A 290 1.67 7.29 6.09
C VAL A 290 2.47 7.23 7.37
N ASP A 291 1.96 6.43 8.29
CA ASP A 291 2.57 6.11 9.57
C ASP A 291 2.84 4.61 9.62
N TYR A 292 4.11 4.23 9.73
CA TYR A 292 4.48 2.82 9.70
C TYR A 292 5.59 2.51 10.68
N ARG A 293 5.64 1.24 11.05
CA ARG A 293 6.58 0.67 12.01
C ARG A 293 7.04 -0.70 11.54
N PHE A 294 8.30 -1.02 11.79
CA PHE A 294 8.80 -2.38 11.64
C PHE A 294 8.62 -3.08 12.98
N LEU A 295 7.71 -4.05 13.06
CA LEU A 295 7.42 -4.73 14.32
C LEU A 295 8.47 -5.77 14.70
N SER A 296 9.03 -6.44 13.71
CA SER A 296 9.99 -7.51 13.93
C SER A 296 10.87 -7.71 12.72
N MET A 297 12.12 -8.09 12.97
CA MET A 297 12.95 -8.74 11.98
C MET A 297 13.62 -9.97 12.59
N GLY A 298 13.43 -11.12 11.96
CA GLY A 298 14.01 -12.38 12.40
C GLY A 298 13.92 -13.42 11.30
N ASN A 299 14.89 -14.34 11.24
CA ASN A 299 14.95 -15.37 10.18
C ASN A 299 14.85 -14.78 8.76
N ASN A 300 15.50 -13.63 8.54
CA ASN A 300 15.47 -12.85 7.29
C ASN A 300 14.07 -12.39 6.85
N ARG A 301 13.10 -12.37 7.75
CA ARG A 301 11.77 -11.80 7.50
C ARG A 301 11.61 -10.50 8.27
N ILE A 302 10.94 -9.54 7.64
CA ILE A 302 10.72 -8.19 8.13
C ILE A 302 9.22 -7.97 8.15
N LEU A 303 8.63 -7.78 9.33
CA LEU A 303 7.20 -7.50 9.49
C LEU A 303 6.99 -6.00 9.69
N ALA A 304 6.10 -5.41 8.90
CA ALA A 304 5.70 -4.02 9.00
C ALA A 304 4.18 -3.87 9.14
N VAL A 305 3.78 -2.84 9.87
CA VAL A 305 2.38 -2.35 9.92
C VAL A 305 2.38 -0.89 9.49
N ILE A 306 1.46 -0.55 8.61
CA ILE A 306 1.36 0.74 7.94
C ILE A 306 -0.06 1.27 8.12
N ASN A 307 -0.22 2.53 8.47
CA ASN A 307 -1.51 3.20 8.63
C ASN A 307 -1.54 4.42 7.72
N PHE A 308 -2.64 4.59 7.00
CA PHE A 308 -2.86 5.68 6.06
C PHE A 308 -3.90 6.63 6.62
N TYR A 309 -3.60 7.93 6.54
CA TYR A 309 -4.43 9.01 7.04
C TYR A 309 -4.62 10.09 5.97
N THR A 310 -5.79 10.72 5.93
CA THR A 310 -5.98 11.97 5.18
C THR A 310 -5.26 13.13 5.86
N LEU A 311 -5.19 14.31 5.22
CA LEU A 311 -4.61 15.52 5.83
C LEU A 311 -5.42 16.06 7.01
N GLU A 312 -6.69 15.67 7.13
CA GLU A 312 -7.53 15.93 8.29
C GLU A 312 -7.25 14.96 9.45
N GLY A 313 -6.39 13.95 9.24
CA GLY A 313 -6.04 12.95 10.24
C GLY A 313 -7.02 11.77 10.32
N LYS A 314 -7.93 11.62 9.34
CA LYS A 314 -8.86 10.50 9.27
C LYS A 314 -8.12 9.23 8.86
N ALA A 315 -8.14 8.17 9.68
CA ALA A 315 -7.56 6.88 9.31
C ALA A 315 -8.44 6.16 8.28
N ILE A 316 -7.87 5.83 7.13
CA ILE A 316 -8.59 5.30 5.95
C ILE A 316 -8.21 3.88 5.59
N CYS A 317 -6.97 3.45 5.89
CA CYS A 317 -6.52 2.10 5.61
C CYS A 317 -5.41 1.68 6.58
N THR A 318 -5.36 0.40 6.92
CA THR A 318 -4.21 -0.23 7.57
C THR A 318 -3.68 -1.34 6.68
N ALA A 319 -2.37 -1.37 6.46
CA ALA A 319 -1.69 -2.46 5.79
C ALA A 319 -0.79 -3.25 6.74
N VAL A 320 -0.64 -4.54 6.47
CA VAL A 320 0.33 -5.43 7.12
C VAL A 320 1.09 -6.16 6.01
N GLN A 321 2.41 -6.18 6.13
CA GLN A 321 3.30 -6.74 5.13
C GLN A 321 4.49 -7.43 5.79
N GLU A 322 4.71 -8.70 5.44
CA GLU A 322 5.96 -9.40 5.67
C GLU A 322 6.79 -9.42 4.37
N ALA A 323 8.08 -9.13 4.50
CA ALA A 323 9.04 -9.21 3.41
C ALA A 323 10.18 -10.14 3.78
N TYR A 324 10.79 -10.78 2.78
CA TYR A 324 12.01 -11.54 2.93
C TYR A 324 13.20 -10.69 2.48
N GLY A 325 14.23 -10.55 3.30
CA GLY A 325 15.38 -9.71 2.98
C GLY A 325 16.64 -10.01 3.80
N PHE A 326 17.79 -9.75 3.20
CA PHE A 326 19.10 -9.96 3.83
C PHE A 326 19.74 -8.63 4.17
N LEU A 327 19.91 -8.35 5.46
CA LEU A 327 20.67 -7.19 5.88
C LEU A 327 22.18 -7.44 5.70
N PRO A 328 22.92 -6.54 5.04
CA PRO A 328 24.37 -6.65 4.94
C PRO A 328 25.02 -6.56 6.33
N GLY A 329 26.04 -7.40 6.59
CA GLY A 329 26.74 -7.42 7.87
C GLY A 329 27.37 -6.07 8.24
N GLU A 330 27.83 -5.31 7.25
CA GLU A 330 28.35 -3.94 7.45
C GLU A 330 27.26 -3.01 8.01
N LEU A 331 26.03 -3.10 7.48
CA LEU A 331 24.89 -2.28 7.89
C LEU A 331 24.53 -2.57 9.35
N VAL A 332 24.41 -3.85 9.72
CA VAL A 332 24.16 -4.28 11.10
C VAL A 332 25.28 -3.82 12.04
N SER A 333 26.53 -3.93 11.61
CA SER A 333 27.70 -3.50 12.39
C SER A 333 27.69 -1.99 12.64
N LYS A 334 27.33 -1.17 11.64
CA LYS A 334 27.17 0.28 11.80
C LYS A 334 26.06 0.63 12.79
N SER A 335 24.94 -0.09 12.74
CA SER A 335 23.81 0.08 13.65
C SER A 335 24.20 -0.23 15.10
N ARG A 336 24.89 -1.37 15.35
CA ARG A 336 25.40 -1.75 16.67
C ARG A 336 26.36 -0.72 17.27
N LYS A 337 27.35 -0.28 16.48
CA LYS A 337 28.29 0.77 16.92
C LYS A 337 27.57 2.07 17.29
N LEU A 338 26.49 2.42 16.60
CA LEU A 338 25.69 3.59 16.92
C LEU A 338 24.96 3.42 18.26
N HIS A 339 24.35 2.26 18.48
CA HIS A 339 23.68 1.92 19.73
C HIS A 339 24.64 1.97 20.93
N GLU A 340 25.79 1.29 20.84
CA GLU A 340 26.82 1.27 21.91
C GLU A 340 27.33 2.67 22.25
N LYS A 341 27.58 3.50 21.23
CA LYS A 341 28.01 4.89 21.42
C LYS A 341 27.00 5.73 22.20
N ASN A 342 25.70 5.45 22.05
CA ASN A 342 24.65 6.19 22.76
C ASN A 342 24.47 5.66 24.18
N LEU A 343 24.58 4.34 24.41
CA LEU A 343 24.59 3.77 25.76
C LEU A 343 25.74 4.32 26.63
N GLY A 344 26.94 4.42 26.06
CA GLY A 344 28.10 5.00 26.75
C GLY A 344 27.98 6.49 27.07
N LYS A 345 27.08 7.23 26.40
CA LYS A 345 26.76 8.62 26.74
C LYS A 345 25.75 8.74 27.87
N SER A 346 24.80 7.81 27.97
CA SER A 346 23.83 7.75 29.07
C SER A 346 24.47 7.33 30.40
N SER A 347 25.49 6.46 30.39
CA SER A 347 26.22 6.09 31.62
C SER A 347 27.17 7.19 32.13
N GLY A 348 27.70 8.04 31.24
CA GLY A 348 28.55 9.19 31.62
C GLY A 348 27.79 10.40 32.18
N GLN A 349 26.45 10.45 32.06
CA GLN A 349 25.62 11.50 32.68
C GLN A 349 25.13 11.16 34.08
N GLN A 350 25.26 9.89 34.52
CA GLN A 350 24.92 9.51 35.90
C GLN A 350 26.07 9.76 36.90
N THR A 351 27.31 9.94 36.45
CA THR A 351 28.47 10.18 37.33
C THR A 351 28.80 11.66 37.55
N ALA A 352 28.03 12.59 36.98
CA ALA A 352 28.22 14.05 37.15
C ALA A 352 27.21 14.71 38.10
N LYS A 353 26.42 13.92 38.83
CA LYS A 353 25.56 14.38 39.94
C LYS A 353 25.79 13.49 41.16
N LEU A 354 26.93 13.66 41.81
CA LEU A 354 27.14 13.33 43.22
C LEU A 354 27.96 14.45 43.85
#